data_AF-A0A4R5CI98-F1
#
_entry.id   AF-A0A4R5CI98-F1
#
_cell.length_a   1.000
_cell.length_b   1.000
_cell.length_c   1.000
_cell.angle_alpha   90.00
_cell.angle_beta   90.00
_cell.angle_gamma   90.00
#
_symmetry.space_group_name_H-M   'P 1'
#
loop_
_entity.id
_entity.type
_entity.pdbx_description
1 polymer ?
#
loop_
_entity_poly.entity_id
_entity_poly.type
_entity_poly.pdbx_seq_one_letter_code
_entity_poly.pdbx_strand_id
1 'polypeptide(L)'
;MYKKDFIEFVEKGIDNFYIGTGNPNSKILIIGKESAIETTDLQSFEWYGNNAKDWKNHIENGTCEVLEYQVDEKHPLRKSWGKNTWSKYQKLSDYILEKETENFKVDFLNHIFTSEINDSPSKTTSKADKTNISGRKKILKASEFIQKFPVILLACSNYITNSENNREINDIFEVEYIGDEIGTKFYSAGNWYFLHYNKDKTKLVIHTRQLSTNVNNELLKDLAEIIRKHLNQ
;
A
#
# COMPACT_ATOMS: atom_id res chain seq x y z
N MET A 1 16.60 6.52 11.56
CA MET A 1 17.49 5.35 11.43
C MET A 1 16.67 4.15 10.97
N TYR A 2 17.19 3.38 10.02
CA TYR A 2 16.51 2.19 9.49
C TYR A 2 16.62 1.02 10.48
N LYS A 3 15.53 0.25 10.61
CA LYS A 3 15.52 -0.97 11.43
C LYS A 3 16.14 -2.12 10.64
N LYS A 4 16.70 -3.10 11.37
CA LYS A 4 17.37 -4.27 10.79
C LYS A 4 16.50 -5.01 9.77
N ASP A 5 15.24 -5.25 10.12
CA ASP A 5 14.26 -5.90 9.24
C ASP A 5 14.13 -5.24 7.86
N PHE A 6 14.13 -3.91 7.80
CA PHE A 6 14.03 -3.14 6.57
C PHE A 6 15.33 -3.19 5.76
N ILE A 7 16.49 -3.13 6.43
CA ILE A 7 17.79 -3.25 5.79
C ILE A 7 17.89 -4.62 5.07
N GLU A 8 17.55 -5.70 5.78
CA GLU A 8 17.54 -7.05 5.18
C GLU A 8 16.52 -7.19 4.04
N PHE A 9 15.37 -6.52 4.15
CA PHE A 9 14.37 -6.51 3.08
C PHE A 9 14.87 -5.79 1.83
N VAL A 10 15.56 -4.65 2.00
CA VAL A 10 16.19 -3.90 0.91
C VAL A 10 17.29 -4.72 0.25
N GLU A 11 18.19 -5.33 1.03
CA GLU A 11 19.28 -6.18 0.51
C GLU A 11 18.75 -7.32 -0.37
N LYS A 12 17.67 -7.98 0.06
CA LYS A 12 17.01 -9.05 -0.72
C LYS A 12 16.34 -8.53 -1.98
N GLY A 13 15.88 -7.27 -2.01
CA GLY A 13 15.18 -6.69 -3.15
C GLY A 13 16.09 -6.14 -4.25
N ILE A 14 17.38 -5.92 -3.97
CA ILE A 14 18.35 -5.49 -5.00
C ILE A 14 18.32 -6.45 -6.18
N ASP A 15 18.02 -5.92 -7.36
CA ASP A 15 17.89 -6.66 -8.63
C ASP A 15 16.81 -7.78 -8.64
N ASN A 16 15.98 -7.88 -7.59
CA ASN A 16 14.99 -8.94 -7.45
C ASN A 16 13.56 -8.42 -7.41
N PHE A 17 13.28 -7.37 -6.64
CA PHE A 17 11.93 -6.84 -6.49
C PHE A 17 11.85 -5.40 -6.00
N TYR A 18 10.73 -4.75 -6.33
CA TYR A 18 10.37 -3.43 -5.80
C TYR A 18 10.14 -3.47 -4.28
N ILE A 19 10.74 -2.53 -3.56
CA ILE A 19 10.63 -2.41 -2.10
C ILE A 19 9.31 -1.71 -1.77
N GLY A 20 9.15 -0.49 -2.27
CA GLY A 20 8.11 0.43 -1.83
C GLY A 20 8.61 1.86 -1.71
N THR A 21 7.72 2.75 -1.32
CA THR A 21 8.05 4.15 -1.00
C THR A 21 7.30 4.61 0.25
N GLY A 22 7.91 5.54 0.99
CA GLY A 22 7.37 6.13 2.21
C GLY A 22 8.15 5.77 3.46
N ASN A 23 7.60 6.07 4.65
CA ASN A 23 8.29 5.87 5.91
C ASN A 23 8.31 4.38 6.35
N PRO A 24 9.46 3.68 6.32
CA PRO A 24 9.52 2.26 6.71
C PRO A 24 9.35 2.01 8.21
N ASN A 25 9.32 3.08 9.01
CA ASN A 25 9.03 3.03 10.44
C ASN A 25 7.58 3.40 10.77
N SER A 26 6.74 3.66 9.76
CA SER A 26 5.32 3.91 9.97
C SER A 26 4.59 2.68 10.51
N LYS A 27 3.37 2.89 11.01
CA LYS A 27 2.51 1.82 11.52
C LYS A 27 1.56 1.24 10.45
N ILE A 28 1.48 1.88 9.28
CA ILE A 28 0.51 1.55 8.24
C ILE A 28 1.27 1.18 6.96
N LEU A 29 0.98 0.00 6.42
CA LEU A 29 1.41 -0.43 5.10
C LEU A 29 0.21 -0.43 4.15
N ILE A 30 0.31 0.21 2.99
CA ILE A 30 -0.66 0.05 1.90
C ILE A 30 -0.02 -0.78 0.79
N ILE A 31 -0.69 -1.86 0.38
CA ILE A 31 -0.28 -2.68 -0.77
C ILE A 31 -1.26 -2.46 -1.91
N GLY A 32 -0.81 -1.80 -2.97
CA GLY A 32 -1.55 -1.58 -4.21
C GLY A 32 -1.49 -2.78 -5.15
N LYS A 33 -2.03 -2.60 -6.37
CA LYS A 33 -1.92 -3.60 -7.44
C LYS A 33 -0.54 -3.54 -8.09
N GLU A 34 -0.36 -2.59 -9.00
CA GLU A 34 0.88 -2.25 -9.68
C GLU A 34 0.97 -0.74 -9.83
N SER A 35 2.19 -0.23 -9.98
CA SER A 35 2.41 1.17 -10.34
C SER A 35 1.97 1.44 -11.78
N ALA A 36 1.25 2.55 -11.98
CA ALA A 36 0.64 2.92 -13.25
C ALA A 36 1.67 3.57 -14.20
N ILE A 37 2.57 2.77 -14.77
CA ILE A 37 3.64 3.21 -15.66
C ILE A 37 3.42 2.67 -17.08
N GLU A 38 3.62 3.51 -18.10
CA GLU A 38 3.58 3.09 -19.50
C GLU A 38 4.91 2.47 -19.90
N THR A 39 4.90 1.38 -20.67
CA THR A 39 6.14 0.71 -21.14
C THR A 39 7.07 1.61 -21.95
N THR A 40 6.55 2.70 -22.52
CA THR A 40 7.32 3.71 -23.24
C THR A 40 7.92 4.79 -22.33
N ASP A 41 7.50 4.87 -21.07
CA ASP A 41 8.02 5.79 -20.06
C ASP A 41 9.27 5.19 -19.39
N LEU A 42 10.38 5.22 -20.13
CA LEU A 42 11.64 4.61 -19.71
C LEU A 42 12.18 5.20 -18.40
N GLN A 43 11.94 6.49 -18.15
CA GLN A 43 12.40 7.15 -16.94
C GLN A 43 11.68 6.62 -15.70
N SER A 44 10.34 6.52 -15.75
CA SER A 44 9.57 5.94 -14.64
C SER A 44 9.87 4.46 -14.44
N PHE A 45 10.13 3.71 -15.53
CA PHE A 45 10.54 2.31 -15.45
C PHE A 45 11.92 2.14 -14.78
N GLU A 46 12.89 2.99 -15.14
CA GLU A 46 14.22 2.99 -14.53
C GLU A 46 14.14 3.36 -13.05
N TRP A 47 13.38 4.41 -12.70
CA TRP A 47 13.13 4.78 -11.30
C TRP A 47 12.53 3.62 -10.51
N TYR A 48 11.51 2.94 -11.06
CA TYR A 48 10.88 1.80 -10.39
C TYR A 48 11.87 0.63 -10.21
N GLY A 49 12.64 0.31 -11.25
CA GLY A 49 13.65 -0.76 -11.21
C GLY A 49 14.83 -0.48 -10.28
N ASN A 50 15.17 0.80 -10.07
CA ASN A 50 16.26 1.21 -9.18
C ASN A 50 15.83 1.35 -7.71
N ASN A 51 14.54 1.22 -7.38
CA ASN A 51 14.00 1.48 -6.04
C ASN A 51 14.77 0.78 -4.89
N ALA A 52 15.15 -0.50 -5.04
CA ALA A 52 15.93 -1.19 -4.03
C ALA A 52 17.37 -0.64 -3.88
N LYS A 53 17.99 -0.23 -4.99
CA LYS A 53 19.33 0.39 -4.99
C LYS A 53 19.29 1.79 -4.38
N ASP A 54 18.23 2.54 -4.66
CA ASP A 54 18.02 3.86 -4.07
C ASP A 54 17.83 3.77 -2.55
N TRP A 55 17.04 2.79 -2.08
CA TRP A 55 16.94 2.50 -0.64
C TRP A 55 18.28 2.11 -0.02
N LYS A 56 19.09 1.29 -0.70
CA LYS A 56 20.44 0.96 -0.23
C LYS A 56 21.29 2.22 -0.09
N ASN A 57 21.28 3.11 -1.09
CA ASN A 57 21.99 4.39 -1.03
C ASN A 57 21.52 5.25 0.14
N HIS A 58 20.20 5.29 0.42
CA HIS A 58 19.66 6.01 1.57
C HIS A 58 20.14 5.42 2.91
N ILE A 59 20.20 4.10 3.02
CA ILE A 59 20.70 3.39 4.22
C ILE A 59 22.17 3.72 4.45
N GLU A 60 23.02 3.60 3.42
CA GLU A 60 24.47 3.81 3.52
C GLU A 60 24.84 5.27 3.83
N ASN A 61 24.10 6.23 3.28
CA ASN A 61 24.35 7.66 3.48
C ASN A 61 23.59 8.25 4.68
N GLY A 62 22.78 7.46 5.38
CA GLY A 62 21.96 7.95 6.50
C GLY A 62 20.89 8.97 6.08
N THR A 63 20.44 8.93 4.83
CA THR A 63 19.40 9.81 4.27
C THR A 63 18.05 9.09 4.17
N CYS A 64 17.02 9.74 3.61
CA CYS A 64 15.70 9.16 3.38
C CYS A 64 15.12 9.65 2.05
N GLU A 65 14.10 8.93 1.55
CA GLU A 65 13.28 9.40 0.43
C GLU A 65 12.59 10.73 0.77
N VAL A 66 12.16 11.44 -0.27
CA VAL A 66 11.31 12.62 -0.12
C VAL A 66 9.91 12.17 0.29
N LEU A 67 9.56 12.38 1.56
CA LEU A 67 8.26 11.96 2.13
C LEU A 67 7.17 13.04 2.04
N GLU A 68 7.54 14.28 1.71
CA GLU A 68 6.60 15.37 1.56
C GLU A 68 6.99 16.28 0.40
N TYR A 69 6.01 16.61 -0.44
CA TYR A 69 6.22 17.54 -1.54
C TYR A 69 4.90 18.13 -2.05
N GLN A 70 5.01 19.30 -2.67
CA GLN A 70 3.92 19.94 -3.39
C GLN A 70 3.84 19.37 -4.81
N VAL A 71 2.62 19.04 -5.24
CA VAL A 71 2.31 18.58 -6.59
C VAL A 71 2.11 19.82 -7.45
N ASP A 72 3.21 20.38 -7.94
CA ASP A 72 3.21 21.57 -8.79
C ASP A 72 2.50 21.33 -10.14
N GLU A 73 2.38 22.39 -10.95
CA GLU A 73 1.68 22.32 -12.24
C GLU A 73 2.27 21.34 -13.25
N LYS A 74 3.58 21.06 -13.16
CA LYS A 74 4.31 20.16 -14.06
C LYS A 74 4.33 18.72 -13.54
N HIS A 75 4.01 18.50 -12.27
CA HIS A 75 4.04 17.19 -11.65
C HIS A 75 3.04 16.22 -12.32
N PRO A 76 3.41 14.95 -12.60
CA PRO A 76 2.54 13.99 -13.29
C PRO A 76 1.18 13.76 -12.60
N LEU A 77 1.16 13.79 -11.27
CA LEU A 77 -0.07 13.62 -10.47
C LEU A 77 -1.05 14.81 -10.60
N ARG A 78 -0.60 15.99 -11.03
CA ARG A 78 -1.40 17.22 -11.03
C ARG A 78 -2.69 17.07 -11.84
N LYS A 79 -2.56 16.55 -13.07
CA LYS A 79 -3.68 16.43 -14.03
C LYS A 79 -4.83 15.55 -13.55
N SER A 80 -4.53 14.60 -12.65
CA SER A 80 -5.48 13.59 -12.18
C SER A 80 -5.73 13.68 -10.67
N TRP A 81 -5.32 14.77 -10.02
CA TRP A 81 -5.50 14.96 -8.59
C TRP A 81 -6.98 14.83 -8.20
N GLY A 82 -7.25 14.20 -7.07
CA GLY A 82 -8.59 13.82 -6.60
C GLY A 82 -9.15 12.55 -7.24
N LYS A 83 -8.53 12.03 -8.31
CA LYS A 83 -8.91 10.75 -8.96
C LYS A 83 -7.82 9.69 -8.86
N ASN A 84 -6.55 10.09 -8.88
CA ASN A 84 -5.43 9.16 -8.80
C ASN A 84 -5.24 8.56 -7.40
N THR A 85 -4.53 7.44 -7.34
CA THR A 85 -4.26 6.68 -6.12
C THR A 85 -3.60 7.52 -5.03
N TRP A 86 -2.61 8.33 -5.38
CA TRP A 86 -1.87 9.16 -4.41
C TRP A 86 -2.77 10.17 -3.71
N SER A 87 -3.67 10.82 -4.45
CA SER A 87 -4.65 11.74 -3.85
C SER A 87 -5.67 11.02 -2.94
N LYS A 88 -5.94 9.73 -3.18
CA LYS A 88 -6.79 8.92 -2.29
C LYS A 88 -6.04 8.48 -1.04
N TYR A 89 -4.77 8.10 -1.16
CA TYR A 89 -3.92 7.77 -0.02
C TYR A 89 -3.68 8.99 0.85
N GLN A 90 -3.45 10.16 0.24
CA GLN A 90 -3.39 11.44 0.94
C GLN A 90 -4.66 11.67 1.76
N LYS A 91 -5.82 11.65 1.11
CA LYS A 91 -7.11 11.87 1.76
C LYS A 91 -7.42 10.86 2.88
N LEU A 92 -7.04 9.58 2.69
CA LEU A 92 -7.16 8.56 3.72
C LEU A 92 -6.27 8.88 4.93
N SER A 93 -5.00 9.24 4.68
CA SER A 93 -4.07 9.64 5.73
C SER A 93 -4.57 10.86 6.50
N ASP A 94 -5.16 11.83 5.79
CA ASP A 94 -5.74 13.03 6.42
C ASP A 94 -6.88 12.66 7.36
N TYR A 95 -7.79 11.79 6.91
CA TYR A 95 -8.89 11.29 7.72
C TYR A 95 -8.42 10.47 8.93
N ILE A 96 -7.34 9.69 8.79
CA ILE A 96 -6.73 8.95 9.91
C ILE A 96 -6.23 9.92 10.97
N LEU A 97 -5.53 10.98 10.53
CA LEU A 97 -4.92 12.00 11.39
C LEU A 97 -5.89 13.11 11.84
N GLU A 98 -7.16 13.03 11.44
CA GLU A 98 -8.20 14.02 11.72
C GLU A 98 -7.79 15.45 11.28
N LYS A 99 -7.08 15.55 10.15
CA LYS A 99 -6.69 16.82 9.52
C LYS A 99 -7.50 17.11 8.27
N GLU A 100 -7.56 18.38 7.91
CA GLU A 100 -8.14 18.80 6.63
C GLU A 100 -7.23 18.40 5.47
N THR A 101 -7.84 17.99 4.35
CA THR A 101 -7.11 17.63 3.14
C THR A 101 -6.65 18.88 2.41
N GLU A 102 -5.34 19.08 2.34
CA GLU A 102 -4.72 20.08 1.47
C GLU A 102 -4.68 19.57 0.02
N ASN A 103 -5.14 20.40 -0.92
CA ASN A 103 -5.08 20.05 -2.33
C ASN A 103 -3.64 20.13 -2.85
N PHE A 104 -3.29 19.19 -3.74
CA PHE A 104 -2.00 19.13 -4.43
C PHE A 104 -0.79 19.03 -3.50
N LYS A 105 -0.96 18.40 -2.34
CA LYS A 105 0.13 18.10 -1.41
C LYS A 105 0.21 16.60 -1.19
N VAL A 106 1.42 16.07 -1.19
CA VAL A 106 1.72 14.73 -0.71
C VAL A 106 2.49 14.87 0.58
N ASP A 107 1.96 14.35 1.69
CA ASP A 107 2.66 14.16 2.95
C ASP A 107 2.31 12.85 3.66
N PHE A 108 1.38 12.05 3.10
CA PHE A 108 0.96 10.77 3.69
C PHE A 108 2.13 9.78 3.85
N LEU A 109 3.16 9.91 3.01
CA LEU A 109 4.37 9.08 3.06
C LEU A 109 5.14 9.25 4.38
N ASN A 110 4.95 10.34 5.12
CA ASN A 110 5.48 10.48 6.49
C ASN A 110 4.88 9.45 7.45
N HIS A 111 3.66 8.99 7.19
CA HIS A 111 2.85 8.18 8.12
C HIS A 111 2.50 6.80 7.59
N ILE A 112 2.86 6.52 6.33
CA ILE A 112 2.48 5.32 5.61
C ILE A 112 3.67 4.84 4.77
N PHE A 113 3.90 3.53 4.75
CA PHE A 113 4.71 2.87 3.75
C PHE A 113 3.81 2.28 2.67
N THR A 114 4.21 2.34 1.41
CA THR A 114 3.45 1.78 0.29
C THR A 114 4.29 0.78 -0.48
N SER A 115 3.65 -0.27 -1.01
CA SER A 115 4.27 -1.25 -1.89
C SER A 115 3.23 -1.83 -2.84
N GLU A 116 3.62 -2.75 -3.71
CA GLU A 116 2.76 -3.35 -4.73
C GLU A 116 2.73 -4.88 -4.59
N ILE A 117 1.58 -5.49 -4.86
CA ILE A 117 1.44 -6.96 -4.92
C ILE A 117 1.86 -7.52 -6.30
N ASN A 118 1.89 -6.67 -7.33
CA ASN A 118 2.35 -7.01 -8.66
C ASN A 118 3.55 -6.14 -9.02
N ASP A 119 4.71 -6.78 -9.11
CA ASP A 119 6.01 -6.15 -9.39
C ASP A 119 6.28 -6.08 -10.89
N SER A 120 5.28 -5.63 -11.63
CA SER A 120 5.34 -5.42 -13.07
C SER A 120 4.46 -4.23 -13.41
N PRO A 121 5.04 -3.02 -13.42
CA PRO A 121 4.31 -1.80 -13.66
C PRO A 121 3.50 -1.86 -14.96
N SER A 122 2.28 -1.32 -14.89
CA SER A 122 1.40 -1.22 -16.05
C SER A 122 0.39 -0.12 -15.82
N LYS A 123 0.25 0.82 -16.77
CA LYS A 123 -0.78 1.86 -16.69
C LYS A 123 -2.19 1.28 -16.63
N THR A 124 -2.42 0.11 -17.24
CA THR A 124 -3.75 -0.50 -17.30
C THR A 124 -3.70 -1.92 -16.74
N THR A 125 -4.33 -2.13 -15.58
CA THR A 125 -4.42 -3.43 -14.89
C THR A 125 -4.92 -4.60 -15.76
N SER A 126 -5.77 -4.34 -16.76
CA SER A 126 -6.23 -5.38 -17.68
C SER A 126 -5.13 -5.93 -18.59
N LYS A 127 -4.08 -5.15 -18.83
CA LYS A 127 -2.91 -5.50 -19.65
C LYS A 127 -1.65 -5.83 -18.82
N ALA A 128 -1.74 -5.76 -17.50
CA ALA A 128 -0.61 -6.03 -16.62
C ALA A 128 -0.19 -7.51 -16.71
N ASP A 129 1.12 -7.75 -16.76
CA ASP A 129 1.68 -9.07 -16.48
C ASP A 129 1.45 -9.39 -15.00
N LYS A 130 0.93 -10.59 -14.72
CA LYS A 130 0.54 -11.05 -13.38
C LYS A 130 1.34 -12.28 -12.94
N THR A 131 2.32 -12.70 -13.74
CA THR A 131 3.13 -13.90 -13.49
C THR A 131 3.90 -13.83 -12.18
N ASN A 132 4.35 -12.63 -11.78
CA ASN A 132 5.13 -12.44 -10.54
C ASN A 132 4.29 -12.47 -9.25
N ILE A 133 2.95 -12.32 -9.32
CA ILE A 133 2.10 -12.09 -8.13
C ILE A 133 2.25 -13.23 -7.10
N SER A 134 2.33 -14.48 -7.58
CA SER A 134 2.53 -15.64 -6.71
C SER A 134 3.87 -15.58 -5.97
N GLY A 135 4.95 -15.16 -6.65
CA GLY A 135 6.25 -14.92 -6.04
C GLY A 135 6.19 -13.78 -5.01
N ARG A 136 5.49 -12.69 -5.35
CA ARG A 136 5.33 -11.54 -4.45
C ARG A 136 4.59 -11.92 -3.17
N LYS A 137 3.52 -12.73 -3.24
CA LYS A 137 2.81 -13.25 -2.07
C LYS A 137 3.73 -14.03 -1.11
N LYS A 138 4.65 -14.85 -1.66
CA LYS A 138 5.65 -15.56 -0.84
C LYS A 138 6.61 -14.60 -0.15
N ILE A 139 7.04 -13.53 -0.84
CA ILE A 139 7.88 -12.47 -0.26
C ILE A 139 7.13 -11.75 0.87
N LEU A 140 5.87 -11.38 0.66
CA LEU A 140 5.03 -10.73 1.68
C LEU A 140 4.91 -11.61 2.93
N LYS A 141 4.67 -12.92 2.75
CA LYS A 141 4.57 -13.89 3.86
C LYS A 141 5.89 -14.04 4.63
N ALA A 142 7.01 -14.15 3.93
CA ALA A 142 8.31 -14.44 4.53
C ALA A 142 9.04 -13.20 5.10
N SER A 143 8.60 -11.98 4.77
CA SER A 143 9.30 -10.76 5.14
C SER A 143 8.94 -10.28 6.54
N GLU A 144 9.90 -10.32 7.47
CA GLU A 144 9.74 -9.73 8.82
C GLU A 144 9.35 -8.24 8.74
N PHE A 145 9.94 -7.51 7.79
CA PHE A 145 9.64 -6.10 7.56
C PHE A 145 8.16 -5.88 7.23
N ILE A 146 7.57 -6.71 6.36
CA ILE A 146 6.16 -6.59 5.98
C ILE A 146 5.26 -7.09 7.13
N GLN A 147 5.64 -8.18 7.77
CA GLN A 147 4.82 -8.80 8.82
C GLN A 147 4.73 -7.98 10.10
N LYS A 148 5.66 -7.04 10.36
CA LYS A 148 5.64 -6.22 11.58
C LYS A 148 4.57 -5.12 11.57
N PHE A 149 4.02 -4.76 10.41
CA PHE A 149 3.07 -3.65 10.34
C PHE A 149 1.79 -4.02 11.09
N PRO A 150 1.37 -3.23 12.10
CA PRO A 150 0.13 -3.50 12.83
C PRO A 150 -1.11 -3.24 11.96
N VAL A 151 -1.00 -2.43 10.90
CA VAL A 151 -2.08 -2.19 9.94
C VAL A 151 -1.56 -2.42 8.52
N ILE A 152 -2.23 -3.31 7.79
CA ILE A 152 -1.95 -3.58 6.37
C ILE A 152 -3.24 -3.38 5.56
N LEU A 153 -3.26 -2.39 4.68
CA LEU A 153 -4.35 -2.11 3.75
C LEU A 153 -4.03 -2.67 2.37
N LEU A 154 -4.70 -3.77 2.02
CA LEU A 154 -4.59 -4.43 0.72
C LEU A 154 -5.57 -3.77 -0.26
N ALA A 155 -5.12 -2.71 -0.94
CA ALA A 155 -5.83 -2.03 -2.01
C ALA A 155 -5.63 -2.74 -3.37
N CYS A 156 -5.73 -4.07 -3.37
CA CYS A 156 -5.35 -4.91 -4.51
C CYS A 156 -6.50 -5.73 -5.10
N SER A 157 -7.72 -5.61 -4.58
CA SER A 157 -8.91 -6.30 -5.11
C SER A 157 -8.63 -7.79 -5.35
N ASN A 158 -8.90 -8.29 -6.56
CA ASN A 158 -8.79 -9.68 -6.97
C ASN A 158 -7.36 -10.22 -7.18
N TYR A 159 -6.31 -9.45 -6.90
CA TYR A 159 -4.94 -9.97 -6.97
C TYR A 159 -4.60 -10.87 -5.79
N ILE A 160 -5.38 -10.78 -4.72
CA ILE A 160 -5.39 -11.72 -3.62
C ILE A 160 -6.77 -12.39 -3.56
N THR A 161 -6.77 -13.71 -3.49
CA THR A 161 -7.95 -14.55 -3.38
C THR A 161 -8.33 -14.67 -1.91
N ASN A 162 -9.56 -14.27 -1.62
CA ASN A 162 -10.15 -14.34 -0.29
C ASN A 162 -11.58 -14.84 -0.42
N SER A 163 -11.73 -16.11 -0.74
CA SER A 163 -13.01 -16.82 -0.84
C SER A 163 -13.17 -17.80 0.32
N GLU A 164 -14.37 -18.35 0.51
CA GLU A 164 -14.67 -19.33 1.57
C GLU A 164 -13.67 -20.49 1.59
N ASN A 165 -13.27 -20.98 0.41
CA ASN A 165 -12.39 -22.13 0.26
C ASN A 165 -10.90 -21.77 0.13
N ASN A 166 -10.57 -20.48 -0.05
CA ASN A 166 -9.18 -20.04 -0.21
C ASN A 166 -9.01 -18.61 0.33
N ARG A 167 -8.46 -18.51 1.55
CA ARG A 167 -8.20 -17.25 2.25
C ARG A 167 -6.70 -16.98 2.27
N GLU A 168 -6.14 -16.52 1.16
CA GLU A 168 -4.69 -16.23 1.07
C GLU A 168 -4.25 -15.17 2.09
N ILE A 169 -5.13 -14.22 2.42
CA ILE A 169 -4.86 -13.19 3.44
C ILE A 169 -4.54 -13.82 4.79
N ASN A 170 -5.31 -14.84 5.18
CA ASN A 170 -5.12 -15.51 6.46
C ASN A 170 -3.75 -16.18 6.53
N ASP A 171 -3.36 -16.86 5.45
CA ASP A 171 -2.08 -17.56 5.36
C ASP A 171 -0.88 -16.61 5.25
N ILE A 172 -1.00 -15.52 4.49
CA ILE A 172 0.10 -14.58 4.25
C ILE A 172 0.39 -13.72 5.48
N PHE A 173 -0.64 -13.28 6.21
CA PHE A 173 -0.49 -12.30 7.29
C PHE A 173 -0.80 -12.85 8.68
N GLU A 174 -1.13 -14.15 8.80
CA GLU A 174 -1.46 -14.83 10.05
C GLU A 174 -2.65 -14.17 10.78
N VAL A 175 -3.71 -13.92 10.01
CA VAL A 175 -4.95 -13.28 10.46
C VAL A 175 -6.17 -14.12 10.13
N GLU A 176 -7.32 -13.80 10.70
CA GLU A 176 -8.60 -14.42 10.41
C GLU A 176 -9.64 -13.37 10.02
N TYR A 177 -10.47 -13.70 9.03
CA TYR A 177 -11.62 -12.87 8.67
C TYR A 177 -12.63 -12.85 9.82
N ILE A 178 -13.10 -11.67 10.22
CA ILE A 178 -13.94 -11.52 11.42
C ILE A 178 -15.44 -11.70 11.17
N GLY A 179 -15.82 -12.23 10.01
CA GLY A 179 -17.21 -12.53 9.64
C GLY A 179 -17.97 -11.35 9.04
N ASP A 180 -19.08 -11.63 8.35
CA ASP A 180 -19.81 -10.63 7.57
C ASP A 180 -20.59 -9.61 8.42
N GLU A 181 -20.91 -9.96 9.67
CA GLU A 181 -21.70 -9.07 10.54
C GLU A 181 -20.90 -7.84 11.00
N ILE A 182 -19.58 -7.97 11.09
CA ILE A 182 -18.67 -6.96 11.67
C ILE A 182 -17.55 -6.60 10.68
N GLY A 183 -17.11 -7.59 9.92
CA GLY A 183 -15.90 -7.54 9.11
C GLY A 183 -16.11 -7.10 7.68
N THR A 184 -17.31 -6.73 7.24
CA THR A 184 -17.52 -6.24 5.87
C THR A 184 -18.47 -5.07 5.82
N LYS A 185 -18.25 -4.23 4.81
CA LYS A 185 -19.19 -3.19 4.41
C LYS A 185 -19.15 -3.02 2.91
N PHE A 186 -20.34 -3.02 2.30
CA PHE A 186 -20.52 -2.81 0.87
C PHE A 186 -21.27 -1.51 0.61
N TYR A 187 -20.63 -0.60 -0.12
CA TYR A 187 -21.27 0.62 -0.64
C TYR A 187 -21.66 0.43 -2.11
N SER A 188 -20.84 -0.29 -2.86
CA SER A 188 -21.09 -0.73 -4.24
C SER A 188 -20.08 -1.80 -4.66
N ALA A 189 -20.25 -2.38 -5.85
CA ALA A 189 -19.25 -3.31 -6.41
C ALA A 189 -17.83 -2.71 -6.51
N GLY A 190 -17.73 -1.38 -6.60
CA GLY A 190 -16.47 -0.66 -6.64
C GLY A 190 -15.94 -0.19 -5.29
N ASN A 191 -16.74 -0.29 -4.22
CA ASN A 191 -16.45 0.29 -2.91
C ASN A 191 -16.92 -0.66 -1.81
N TRP A 192 -15.99 -1.44 -1.28
CA TRP A 192 -16.20 -2.41 -0.21
C TRP A 192 -14.90 -2.63 0.54
N TYR A 193 -14.99 -3.14 1.76
CA TYR A 193 -13.83 -3.66 2.49
C TYR A 193 -14.15 -4.93 3.26
N PHE A 194 -13.12 -5.71 3.56
CA PHE A 194 -13.15 -6.85 4.48
C PHE A 194 -12.06 -6.70 5.54
N LEU A 195 -12.38 -7.03 6.79
CA LEU A 195 -11.51 -6.89 7.94
C LEU A 195 -11.03 -8.25 8.42
N HIS A 196 -9.73 -8.33 8.68
CA HIS A 196 -9.09 -9.50 9.25
C HIS A 196 -8.24 -9.09 10.43
N TYR A 197 -8.25 -9.90 11.49
CA TYR A 197 -7.44 -9.67 12.69
C TYR A 197 -6.65 -10.93 13.03
N ASN A 198 -5.45 -10.76 13.58
CA ASN A 198 -4.82 -11.86 14.29
C ASN A 198 -5.51 -12.09 15.65
N LYS A 199 -5.22 -13.22 16.28
CA LYS A 199 -5.90 -13.69 17.49
C LYS A 199 -5.87 -12.70 18.66
N ASP A 200 -4.75 -12.00 18.83
CA ASP A 200 -4.56 -11.01 19.91
C ASP A 200 -5.00 -9.58 19.54
N LYS A 201 -5.51 -9.39 18.31
CA LYS A 201 -5.94 -8.11 17.76
C LYS A 201 -4.84 -7.04 17.69
N THR A 202 -3.58 -7.44 17.65
CA THR A 202 -2.46 -6.49 17.45
C THR A 202 -2.21 -6.17 15.97
N LYS A 203 -2.67 -7.03 15.06
CA LYS A 203 -2.58 -6.85 13.61
C LYS A 203 -3.95 -6.81 12.96
N LEU A 204 -4.17 -5.78 12.16
CA LEU A 204 -5.33 -5.57 11.32
C LEU A 204 -4.91 -5.63 9.84
N VAL A 205 -5.57 -6.48 9.07
CA VAL A 205 -5.48 -6.49 7.61
C VAL A 205 -6.82 -6.12 7.01
N ILE A 206 -6.84 -5.10 6.16
CA ILE A 206 -8.03 -4.60 5.49
C ILE A 206 -7.90 -4.94 4.00
N HIS A 207 -8.84 -5.68 3.44
CA HIS A 207 -8.90 -5.96 2.01
C HIS A 207 -9.95 -5.09 1.33
N THR A 208 -9.56 -4.36 0.30
CA THR A 208 -10.46 -3.48 -0.46
C THR A 208 -10.12 -3.52 -1.95
N ARG A 209 -11.00 -2.92 -2.75
CA ARG A 209 -10.66 -2.58 -4.14
C ARG A 209 -9.53 -1.54 -4.18
N GLN A 210 -8.84 -1.46 -5.32
CA GLN A 210 -7.86 -0.40 -5.58
C GLN A 210 -8.47 0.98 -5.31
N LEU A 211 -7.79 1.77 -4.48
CA LEU A 211 -8.24 3.10 -4.10
C LEU A 211 -7.84 4.14 -5.15
N SER A 212 -8.49 4.10 -6.31
CA SER A 212 -8.25 5.05 -7.42
C SER A 212 -9.53 5.77 -7.84
N THR A 213 -9.87 5.78 -9.12
CA THR A 213 -11.02 6.50 -9.66
C THR A 213 -12.32 6.01 -9.01
N ASN A 214 -13.20 6.95 -8.61
CA ASN A 214 -14.53 6.70 -8.03
C ASN A 214 -14.56 6.00 -6.65
N VAL A 215 -13.52 6.20 -5.84
CA VAL A 215 -13.56 5.84 -4.41
C VAL A 215 -14.53 6.75 -3.66
N ASN A 216 -15.45 6.12 -2.92
CA ASN A 216 -16.41 6.77 -2.04
C ASN A 216 -15.70 7.39 -0.83
N ASN A 217 -15.99 8.66 -0.54
CA ASN A 217 -15.41 9.34 0.63
C ASN A 217 -15.86 8.69 1.96
N GLU A 218 -17.07 8.17 2.04
CA GLU A 218 -17.55 7.48 3.25
C GLU A 218 -16.79 6.18 3.48
N LEU A 219 -16.38 5.47 2.42
CA LEU A 219 -15.49 4.32 2.56
C LEU A 219 -14.14 4.75 3.14
N LEU A 220 -13.56 5.86 2.66
CA LEU A 220 -12.28 6.36 3.19
C LEU A 220 -12.39 6.78 4.66
N LYS A 221 -13.50 7.41 5.06
CA LYS A 221 -13.75 7.80 6.46
C LYS A 221 -13.89 6.58 7.37
N ASP A 222 -14.65 5.57 6.96
CA ASP A 222 -14.79 4.31 7.68
C ASP A 222 -13.43 3.62 7.86
N LEU A 223 -12.65 3.49 6.77
CA LEU A 223 -11.30 2.91 6.82
C LEU A 223 -10.42 3.69 7.80
N ALA A 224 -10.46 5.03 7.73
CA ALA A 224 -9.70 5.88 8.63
C ALA A 224 -10.08 5.68 10.11
N GLU A 225 -11.38 5.61 10.41
CA GLU A 225 -11.86 5.38 11.77
C GLU A 225 -11.43 4.00 12.30
N ILE A 226 -11.56 2.96 11.48
CA ILE A 226 -11.11 1.60 11.83
C ILE A 226 -9.60 1.58 12.12
N ILE A 227 -8.80 2.17 11.22
CA ILE A 227 -7.35 2.24 11.37
C ILE A 227 -6.97 3.03 12.63
N ARG A 228 -7.58 4.20 12.86
CA ARG A 228 -7.31 5.02 14.04
C ARG A 228 -7.68 4.28 15.33
N LYS A 229 -8.84 3.62 15.38
CA LYS A 229 -9.25 2.80 16.54
C LYS A 229 -8.27 1.66 16.81
N HIS A 230 -7.75 1.01 15.78
CA HIS A 230 -6.75 -0.06 15.94
C HIS A 230 -5.43 0.47 16.50
N LEU A 231 -4.94 1.60 16.00
CA LEU A 231 -3.65 2.17 16.39
C LEU A 231 -3.63 2.81 17.79
N ASN A 232 -4.80 3.06 18.38
CA ASN A 232 -4.98 3.66 19.71
C ASN A 232 -5.36 2.63 20.80
N GLN A 233 -5.40 1.33 20.46
CA GLN A 233 -5.62 0.24 21.42
C GLN A 233 -4.34 -0.12 22.17
#